data_AF-A0A8T4TA76-F1
#
_entry.id   AF-A0A8T4TA76-F1
#
_cell.length_a   1.000
_cell.length_b   1.000
_cell.length_c   1.000
_cell.angle_alpha   90.00
_cell.angle_beta   90.00
_cell.angle_gamma   90.00
#
_symmetry.space_group_name_H-M   'P 1'
#
loop_
_entity.id
_entity.type
_entity.pdbx_description
1 polymer ?
#
loop_
_entity_poly.entity_id
_entity_poly.type
_entity_poly.pdbx_seq_one_letter_code
_entity_poly.pdbx_strand_id
1 'polypeptide(L)'
;MNKLGKERIFGIFIALVVISLLLIAGPAEALSFSISDIPDTNKGDTLSYDILVDVLDTEMLPLEDTVLKIRKTGSFFDVFTCQVFVDGSFSCTRQRGSSSAPIEPDSSIEITRTNEGGVFGYGNFSGGRLRFHVTWDTPVNLHPGQYGTQLLIRNGETVFSSDEELFNIITPARPRERLSIRAKGRNALVNGHSWNSQNQLNLYYSNIPPEQGQSTLEIQRGRDRLSLTLANGRLLANTEDEILLKYRGFGNLNRQNINFPEVVISIDRATGLADISGSGGSSFQANDLSVYFMEP
;
A
#
# COMPACT_ATOMS: atom_id res chain seq x y z
N MET A 1 32.52 -7.22 52.09
CA MET A 1 32.44 -7.71 50.70
C MET A 1 33.84 -7.70 50.10
N ASN A 2 34.41 -8.89 49.88
CA ASN A 2 35.76 -9.06 49.34
C ASN A 2 35.86 -8.37 47.96
N LYS A 3 36.99 -7.73 47.64
CA LYS A 3 37.20 -7.08 46.33
C LYS A 3 36.83 -7.99 45.16
N LEU A 4 37.13 -9.29 45.27
CA LEU A 4 36.73 -10.32 44.30
C LEU A 4 35.22 -10.41 44.04
N GLY A 5 34.37 -10.12 45.03
CA GLY A 5 32.92 -10.16 44.87
C GLY A 5 32.37 -9.01 44.04
N LYS A 6 33.00 -7.82 44.12
CA LYS A 6 32.58 -6.63 43.37
C LYS A 6 32.92 -6.76 41.88
N GLU A 7 34.09 -7.32 41.56
CA GLU A 7 34.54 -7.53 40.17
C GLU A 7 33.65 -8.55 39.43
N ARG A 8 33.24 -9.63 40.11
CA ARG A 8 32.32 -10.63 39.51
C ARG A 8 30.92 -10.07 39.25
N ILE A 9 30.38 -9.26 40.16
CA ILE A 9 29.06 -8.65 39.97
C ILE A 9 29.06 -7.65 38.81
N PHE A 10 30.14 -6.88 38.67
CA PHE A 10 30.27 -5.92 37.57
C PHE A 10 30.33 -6.61 36.20
N GLY A 11 31.02 -7.74 36.10
CA GLY A 11 31.06 -8.56 34.87
C GLY A 11 29.68 -9.11 34.47
N ILE A 12 28.90 -9.59 35.45
CA ILE A 12 27.52 -10.08 35.20
C ILE A 12 26.62 -8.95 34.71
N PHE A 13 26.73 -7.76 35.31
CA PHE A 13 25.94 -6.60 34.91
C PHE A 13 26.23 -6.17 33.46
N ILE A 14 27.51 -6.10 33.07
CA ILE A 14 27.88 -5.78 31.69
C ILE A 14 27.33 -6.82 30.71
N ALA A 15 27.47 -8.13 31.03
CA ALA A 15 26.96 -9.19 30.18
C ALA A 15 25.43 -9.09 29.99
N LEU A 16 24.69 -8.80 31.07
CA LEU A 16 23.24 -8.56 31.01
C LEU A 16 22.90 -7.37 30.12
N VAL A 17 23.62 -6.25 30.25
CA VAL A 17 23.40 -5.06 29.41
C VAL A 17 23.66 -5.37 27.94
N VAL A 18 24.74 -6.10 27.62
CA VAL A 18 25.05 -6.49 26.24
C VAL A 18 23.98 -7.44 25.68
N ILE A 19 23.53 -8.43 26.44
CA ILE A 19 22.46 -9.33 26.01
C ILE A 19 21.14 -8.56 25.81
N SER A 20 20.78 -7.66 26.72
CA SER A 20 19.61 -6.79 26.54
C SER A 20 19.73 -5.90 25.31
N LEU A 21 20.92 -5.32 25.05
CA LEU A 21 21.15 -4.54 23.84
C LEU A 21 21.04 -5.38 22.56
N LEU A 22 21.55 -6.61 22.56
CA LEU A 22 21.41 -7.54 21.44
C LEU A 22 19.94 -7.95 21.20
N LEU A 23 19.16 -8.13 22.26
CA LEU A 23 17.73 -8.40 22.15
C LEU A 23 16.95 -7.19 21.63
N ILE A 24 17.36 -5.97 22.00
CA ILE A 24 16.75 -4.72 21.52
C ILE A 24 17.15 -4.41 20.08
N ALA A 25 18.38 -4.74 19.68
CA ALA A 25 18.87 -4.56 18.31
C ALA A 25 18.13 -5.45 17.28
N GLY A 26 17.39 -6.46 17.76
CA GLY A 26 16.70 -7.42 16.91
C GLY A 26 17.67 -8.45 16.30
N PRO A 27 17.16 -9.51 15.66
CA PRO A 27 17.99 -10.37 14.83
C PRO A 27 18.63 -9.52 13.73
N ALA A 28 19.92 -9.72 13.46
CA ALA A 28 20.56 -9.08 12.33
C ALA A 28 19.78 -9.40 11.05
N GLU A 29 19.30 -8.36 10.35
CA GLU A 29 18.61 -8.53 9.08
C GLU A 29 19.61 -9.09 8.07
N ALA A 30 19.42 -10.34 7.67
CA ALA A 30 20.31 -10.98 6.71
C ALA A 30 20.00 -10.59 5.25
N LEU A 31 18.78 -10.07 5.01
CA LEU A 31 18.33 -9.54 3.74
C LEU A 31 17.76 -8.14 3.95
N SER A 32 18.16 -7.20 3.12
CA SER A 32 17.52 -5.89 3.01
C SER A 32 16.78 -5.80 1.69
N PHE A 33 15.52 -5.36 1.74
CA PHE A 33 14.65 -5.26 0.58
C PHE A 33 14.39 -3.79 0.24
N SER A 34 14.34 -3.47 -1.05
CA SER A 34 13.87 -2.18 -1.54
C SER A 34 13.07 -2.38 -2.82
N ILE A 35 11.81 -1.92 -2.81
CA ILE A 35 10.98 -1.84 -4.01
C ILE A 35 10.99 -0.38 -4.44
N SER A 36 11.32 -0.11 -5.71
CA SER A 36 11.27 1.26 -6.23
C SER A 36 9.84 1.79 -6.26
N ASP A 37 9.66 3.10 -6.10
CA ASP A 37 8.35 3.76 -6.24
C ASP A 37 7.58 3.28 -7.46
N ILE A 38 6.33 2.86 -7.23
CA ILE A 38 5.47 2.28 -8.27
C ILE A 38 4.45 3.34 -8.70
N PRO A 39 4.48 3.81 -9.97
CA PRO A 39 3.53 4.82 -10.41
C PRO A 39 2.10 4.26 -10.48
N ASP A 40 1.14 5.10 -10.12
CA ASP A 40 -0.27 4.85 -10.41
C ASP A 40 -0.46 4.65 -11.93
N THR A 41 -1.08 3.55 -12.35
CA THR A 41 -1.23 3.17 -13.77
C THR A 41 -2.70 2.94 -14.16
N ASN A 42 -3.04 3.09 -15.43
CA ASN A 42 -4.39 2.72 -15.88
C ASN A 42 -4.47 1.21 -16.16
N LYS A 43 -5.68 0.66 -16.06
CA LYS A 43 -5.95 -0.71 -16.51
C LYS A 43 -5.66 -0.85 -18.00
N GLY A 44 -5.00 -1.93 -18.36
CA GLY A 44 -4.57 -2.19 -19.74
C GLY A 44 -3.24 -1.54 -20.10
N ASP A 45 -2.70 -0.65 -19.25
CA ASP A 45 -1.38 -0.08 -19.45
C ASP A 45 -0.31 -1.00 -18.83
N THR A 46 0.92 -0.88 -19.33
CA THR A 46 2.10 -1.54 -18.78
C THR A 46 2.67 -0.73 -17.61
N LEU A 47 2.88 -1.40 -16.49
CA LEU A 47 3.58 -0.88 -15.32
C LEU A 47 4.95 -1.54 -15.21
N SER A 48 5.99 -0.78 -14.86
CA SER A 48 7.32 -1.34 -14.60
C SER A 48 7.93 -0.76 -13.34
N TYR A 49 8.60 -1.61 -12.56
CA TYR A 49 9.32 -1.23 -11.34
C TYR A 49 10.44 -2.22 -11.04
N ASP A 50 11.38 -1.82 -10.19
CA ASP A 50 12.51 -2.64 -9.78
C ASP A 50 12.37 -3.09 -8.32
N ILE A 51 12.82 -4.31 -8.04
CA ILE A 51 12.97 -4.85 -6.69
C ILE A 51 14.44 -5.19 -6.47
N LEU A 52 15.01 -4.64 -5.41
CA LEU A 52 16.39 -4.84 -4.97
C LEU A 52 16.39 -5.65 -3.67
N VAL A 53 17.26 -6.65 -3.60
CA VAL A 53 17.51 -7.44 -2.39
C VAL A 53 19.01 -7.46 -2.12
N ASP A 54 19.44 -6.81 -1.07
CA ASP A 54 20.83 -6.86 -0.63
C ASP A 54 21.00 -8.03 0.34
N VAL A 55 21.82 -9.02 -0.05
CA VAL A 55 22.18 -10.16 0.81
C VAL A 55 23.36 -9.72 1.70
N LEU A 56 23.06 -9.45 2.97
CA LEU A 56 24.03 -8.94 3.94
C LEU A 56 24.84 -10.06 4.60
N ASP A 57 24.28 -11.27 4.67
CA ASP A 57 24.93 -12.46 5.21
C ASP A 57 25.03 -13.57 4.16
N THR A 58 26.27 -13.89 3.75
CA THR A 58 26.54 -14.92 2.75
C THR A 58 26.31 -16.35 3.25
N GLU A 59 26.19 -16.55 4.57
CA GLU A 59 25.90 -17.86 5.16
C GLU A 59 24.44 -18.28 4.97
N MET A 60 23.56 -17.35 4.57
CA MET A 60 22.13 -17.60 4.27
C MET A 60 21.86 -18.25 2.91
N LEU A 61 22.86 -18.87 2.29
CA LEU A 61 22.69 -19.58 1.03
C LEU A 61 22.60 -21.09 1.28
N PRO A 62 21.73 -21.80 0.53
CA PRO A 62 20.99 -21.35 -0.65
C PRO A 62 19.58 -20.78 -0.34
N LEU A 63 19.17 -19.75 -1.08
CA LEU A 63 17.75 -19.34 -1.14
C LEU A 63 16.96 -20.39 -1.93
N GLU A 64 15.85 -20.87 -1.37
CA GLU A 64 15.05 -21.94 -1.99
C GLU A 64 14.02 -21.40 -2.98
N ASP A 65 13.34 -20.31 -2.60
CA ASP A 65 12.17 -19.78 -3.29
C ASP A 65 12.13 -18.25 -3.16
N THR A 66 11.77 -17.59 -4.24
CA THR A 66 11.47 -16.14 -4.29
C THR A 66 10.08 -15.96 -4.87
N VAL A 67 9.17 -15.38 -4.09
CA VAL A 67 7.78 -15.19 -4.47
C VAL A 67 7.45 -13.70 -4.47
N LEU A 68 7.08 -13.16 -5.64
CA LEU A 68 6.48 -11.84 -5.75
C LEU A 68 4.96 -11.98 -5.60
N LYS A 69 4.36 -11.17 -4.73
CA LYS A 69 2.93 -11.15 -4.49
C LYS A 69 2.38 -9.75 -4.74
N ILE A 70 1.39 -9.62 -5.63
CA ILE A 70 0.64 -8.39 -5.85
C ILE A 70 -0.80 -8.62 -5.42
N ARG A 71 -1.33 -7.84 -4.49
CA ARG A 71 -2.70 -8.02 -3.97
C ARG A 71 -3.50 -6.73 -4.05
N LYS A 72 -4.77 -6.84 -4.39
CA LYS A 72 -5.71 -5.73 -4.23
C LYS A 72 -6.01 -5.51 -2.74
N THR A 73 -6.03 -4.26 -2.29
CA THR A 73 -6.49 -3.90 -0.95
C THR A 73 -8.01 -3.65 -0.94
N GLY A 74 -8.66 -3.90 0.19
CA GLY A 74 -10.10 -3.68 0.39
C GLY A 74 -10.97 -4.93 0.20
N SER A 75 -12.21 -4.71 -0.28
CA SER A 75 -13.28 -5.72 -0.31
C SER A 75 -13.16 -6.77 -1.41
N PHE A 76 -12.58 -6.41 -2.56
CA PHE A 76 -12.41 -7.32 -3.70
C PHE A 76 -11.12 -8.13 -3.55
N PHE A 77 -11.24 -9.45 -3.65
CA PHE A 77 -10.10 -10.37 -3.62
C PHE A 77 -9.51 -10.50 -5.04
N ASP A 78 -8.27 -10.06 -5.22
CA ASP A 78 -7.49 -10.27 -6.46
C ASP A 78 -6.01 -10.36 -6.07
N VAL A 79 -5.40 -11.52 -6.27
CA VAL A 79 -4.03 -11.82 -5.83
C VAL A 79 -3.26 -12.46 -6.97
N PHE A 80 -2.14 -11.84 -7.32
CA PHE A 80 -1.15 -12.37 -8.24
C PHE A 80 0.01 -12.92 -7.42
N THR A 81 0.45 -14.13 -7.76
CA THR A 81 1.60 -14.79 -7.12
C THR A 81 2.53 -15.28 -8.21
N CYS A 82 3.74 -14.73 -8.24
CA CYS A 82 4.80 -15.10 -9.17
C CYS A 82 5.95 -15.75 -8.43
N GLN A 83 6.17 -17.03 -8.68
CA GLN A 83 7.32 -17.76 -8.17
C GLN A 83 8.49 -17.62 -9.15
N VAL A 84 9.64 -17.14 -8.66
CA VAL A 84 10.90 -17.03 -9.40
C VAL A 84 11.79 -18.18 -8.97
N PHE A 85 12.17 -19.02 -9.93
CA PHE A 85 13.00 -20.19 -9.71
C PHE A 85 14.49 -19.84 -9.74
N VAL A 86 15.32 -20.77 -9.25
CA VAL A 86 16.77 -20.62 -9.13
C VAL A 86 17.45 -20.33 -10.48
N ASP A 87 16.91 -20.90 -11.57
CA ASP A 87 17.40 -20.70 -12.94
C ASP A 87 16.99 -19.35 -13.55
N GLY A 88 16.22 -18.53 -12.82
CA GLY A 88 15.70 -17.24 -13.25
C GLY A 88 14.41 -17.32 -14.06
N SER A 89 13.91 -18.53 -14.37
CA SER A 89 12.57 -18.69 -14.90
C SER A 89 11.52 -18.33 -13.83
N PHE A 90 10.29 -18.05 -14.24
CA PHE A 90 9.22 -17.73 -13.31
C PHE A 90 7.89 -18.31 -13.76
N SER A 91 6.96 -18.45 -12.82
CA SER A 91 5.59 -18.86 -13.06
C SER A 91 4.65 -17.97 -12.25
N CYS A 92 3.73 -17.31 -12.94
CA CYS A 92 2.74 -16.44 -12.33
C CYS A 92 1.36 -17.08 -12.35
N THR A 93 0.60 -16.80 -11.28
CA THR A 93 -0.78 -17.22 -11.13
C THR A 93 -1.61 -16.06 -10.60
N ARG A 94 -2.91 -16.08 -10.92
CA ARG A 94 -3.89 -15.11 -10.45
C ARG A 94 -5.05 -15.84 -9.80
N GLN A 95 -5.49 -15.33 -8.64
CA GLN A 95 -6.69 -15.78 -7.95
C GLN A 95 -7.61 -14.57 -7.71
N ARG A 96 -8.86 -14.65 -8.18
CA ARG A 96 -9.81 -13.54 -8.16
C ARG A 96 -11.17 -13.93 -7.58
N GLY A 97 -11.86 -12.97 -6.99
CA GLY A 97 -13.22 -13.13 -6.44
C GLY A 97 -13.24 -13.61 -4.98
N SER A 98 -12.59 -14.73 -4.66
CA SER A 98 -12.47 -15.23 -3.29
C SER A 98 -11.19 -16.04 -3.06
N SER A 99 -10.83 -16.26 -1.79
CA SER A 99 -9.70 -17.10 -1.40
C SER A 99 -9.88 -18.59 -1.73
N SER A 100 -11.09 -19.00 -2.09
CA SER A 100 -11.43 -20.36 -2.53
C SER A 100 -11.60 -20.49 -4.05
N ALA A 101 -11.51 -19.37 -4.78
CA ALA A 101 -11.62 -19.39 -6.23
C ALA A 101 -10.44 -20.17 -6.86
N PRO A 102 -10.62 -20.76 -8.06
CA PRO A 102 -9.54 -21.40 -8.78
C PRO A 102 -8.35 -20.46 -8.97
N ILE A 103 -7.14 -21.02 -8.84
CA ILE A 103 -5.89 -20.35 -9.16
C ILE A 103 -5.60 -20.62 -10.64
N GLU A 104 -5.56 -19.56 -11.44
CA GLU A 104 -5.36 -19.65 -12.89
C GLU A 104 -3.92 -19.19 -13.23
N PRO A 105 -3.23 -19.82 -14.21
CA PRO A 105 -1.97 -19.30 -14.73
C PRO A 105 -2.16 -17.89 -15.28
N ASP A 106 -1.20 -17.01 -15.02
CA ASP A 106 -1.22 -15.63 -15.48
C ASP A 106 0.08 -15.32 -16.24
N SER A 107 -0.03 -14.70 -17.41
CA SER A 107 1.10 -14.33 -18.26
C SER A 107 1.23 -12.81 -18.43
N SER A 108 0.53 -12.03 -17.61
CA SER A 108 0.55 -10.56 -17.69
C SER A 108 1.75 -9.94 -16.99
N ILE A 109 2.40 -10.69 -16.10
CA ILE A 109 3.58 -10.26 -15.36
C ILE A 109 4.81 -10.94 -15.96
N GLU A 110 5.81 -10.16 -16.30
CA GLU A 110 7.13 -10.59 -16.70
C GLU A 110 8.15 -10.15 -15.63
N ILE A 111 9.01 -11.08 -15.21
CA ILE A 111 10.09 -10.80 -14.25
C ILE A 111 11.41 -11.11 -14.91
N THR A 112 12.25 -10.08 -15.06
CA THR A 112 13.61 -10.24 -15.58
C THR A 112 14.61 -9.98 -14.47
N ARG A 113 15.52 -10.92 -14.24
CA ARG A 113 16.67 -10.70 -13.34
C ARG A 113 17.72 -9.85 -14.08
N THR A 114 18.03 -8.67 -13.57
CA THR A 114 18.90 -7.69 -14.27
C THR A 114 20.32 -7.61 -13.71
N ASN A 115 20.72 -8.56 -12.87
CA ASN A 115 22.07 -8.57 -12.30
C ASN A 115 23.13 -9.23 -13.14
N GLU A 116 24.35 -8.70 -13.00
CA GLU A 116 25.58 -9.23 -13.58
C GLU A 116 26.39 -10.12 -12.61
N GLY A 117 25.92 -10.36 -11.38
CA GLY A 117 26.64 -11.15 -10.37
C GLY A 117 26.05 -12.54 -10.14
N GLY A 118 26.87 -13.58 -10.40
CA GLY A 118 26.82 -14.96 -9.87
C GLY A 118 25.46 -15.60 -9.63
N VAL A 119 25.15 -16.64 -10.41
CA VAL A 119 24.02 -17.54 -10.18
C VAL A 119 24.18 -18.26 -8.83
N PHE A 120 23.06 -18.52 -8.15
CA PHE A 120 22.97 -19.41 -7.00
C PHE A 120 23.79 -20.69 -7.24
N GLY A 121 24.89 -20.85 -6.50
CA GLY A 121 25.78 -21.99 -6.70
C GLY A 121 26.82 -22.10 -5.61
N TYR A 122 27.06 -23.33 -5.16
CA TYR A 122 28.11 -23.67 -4.21
C TYR A 122 29.48 -23.29 -4.78
N GLY A 123 30.05 -22.19 -4.28
CA GLY A 123 31.41 -21.74 -4.58
C GLY A 123 31.48 -20.26 -4.95
N ASN A 124 31.95 -19.44 -4.00
CA ASN A 124 32.25 -18.01 -4.16
C ASN A 124 31.07 -17.05 -4.38
N PHE A 125 30.06 -17.12 -3.51
CA PHE A 125 29.12 -16.00 -3.36
C PHE A 125 29.72 -14.98 -2.37
N SER A 126 30.44 -13.99 -2.88
CA SER A 126 30.80 -12.81 -2.09
C SER A 126 29.64 -11.81 -2.19
N GLY A 127 28.75 -11.77 -1.19
CA GLY A 127 27.70 -10.74 -1.01
C GLY A 127 27.10 -10.18 -2.31
N GLY A 128 26.01 -10.77 -2.79
CA GLY A 128 25.35 -10.35 -4.02
C GLY A 128 24.15 -9.44 -3.74
N ARG A 129 23.96 -8.44 -4.59
CA ARG A 129 22.65 -7.76 -4.71
C ARG A 129 21.80 -8.55 -5.69
N LEU A 130 20.54 -8.83 -5.38
CA LEU A 130 19.53 -9.33 -6.30
C LEU A 130 18.72 -8.15 -6.88
N ARG A 131 18.55 -8.08 -8.20
CA ARG A 131 17.70 -7.09 -8.86
C ARG A 131 16.74 -7.80 -9.80
N PHE A 132 15.46 -7.56 -9.57
CA PHE A 132 14.36 -8.00 -10.41
C PHE A 132 13.74 -6.78 -11.05
N HIS A 133 13.63 -6.79 -12.37
CA HIS A 133 12.81 -5.85 -13.12
C HIS A 133 11.45 -6.51 -13.36
N VAL A 134 10.40 -5.92 -12.82
CA VAL A 134 9.03 -6.40 -12.98
C VAL A 134 8.34 -5.53 -14.01
N THR A 135 7.80 -6.16 -15.04
CA THR A 135 6.90 -5.54 -16.02
C THR A 135 5.54 -6.21 -15.89
N TRP A 136 4.48 -5.42 -15.76
CA TRP A 136 3.11 -5.92 -15.61
C TRP A 136 2.18 -5.24 -16.60
N ASP A 137 1.72 -6.01 -17.58
CA ASP A 137 0.66 -5.61 -18.51
C ASP A 137 -0.70 -5.75 -17.84
N THR A 138 -1.10 -4.71 -17.11
CA THR A 138 -2.26 -4.78 -16.21
C THR A 138 -3.52 -5.28 -16.93
N PRO A 139 -4.14 -6.42 -16.53
CA PRO A 139 -5.29 -6.94 -17.25
C PRO A 139 -6.46 -5.95 -17.32
N VAL A 140 -7.11 -5.85 -18.49
CA VAL A 140 -8.27 -4.96 -18.69
C VAL A 140 -9.46 -5.26 -17.77
N ASN A 141 -9.53 -6.48 -17.24
CA ASN A 141 -10.55 -6.94 -16.30
C ASN A 141 -10.14 -6.79 -14.83
N LEU A 142 -9.05 -6.08 -14.53
CA LEU A 142 -8.71 -5.72 -13.15
C LEU A 142 -9.79 -4.86 -12.52
N HIS A 143 -10.01 -5.04 -11.22
CA HIS A 143 -10.76 -4.07 -10.44
C HIS A 143 -9.89 -2.84 -10.19
N PRO A 144 -10.45 -1.63 -10.24
CA PRO A 144 -9.68 -0.42 -9.92
C PRO A 144 -9.43 -0.33 -8.42
N GLY A 145 -8.51 0.54 -8.01
CA GLY A 145 -8.21 0.84 -6.62
C GLY A 145 -6.76 0.55 -6.25
N GLN A 146 -6.50 0.50 -4.95
CA GLN A 146 -5.15 0.34 -4.41
C GLN A 146 -4.73 -1.14 -4.42
N TYR A 147 -3.50 -1.37 -4.85
CA TYR A 147 -2.81 -2.65 -4.84
C TYR A 147 -1.53 -2.51 -4.02
N GLY A 148 -1.10 -3.60 -3.41
CA GLY A 148 0.18 -3.70 -2.72
C GLY A 148 1.04 -4.79 -3.34
N THR A 149 2.32 -4.52 -3.49
CA THR A 149 3.31 -5.52 -3.92
C THR A 149 4.28 -5.85 -2.80
N GLN A 150 4.66 -7.12 -2.68
CA GLN A 150 5.55 -7.62 -1.65
C GLN A 150 6.41 -8.76 -2.21
N LEU A 151 7.70 -8.77 -1.87
CA LEU A 151 8.61 -9.88 -2.16
C LEU A 151 8.77 -10.75 -0.92
N LEU A 152 8.67 -12.07 -1.10
CA LEU A 152 8.96 -13.07 -0.08
C LEU A 152 10.13 -13.95 -0.55
N ILE A 153 11.07 -14.22 0.35
CA ILE A 153 12.20 -15.11 0.10
C ILE A 153 12.24 -16.18 1.17
N ARG A 154 12.28 -17.46 0.78
CA ARG A 154 12.42 -18.60 1.71
C ARG A 154 13.84 -19.14 1.72
N ASN A 155 14.34 -19.40 2.92
CA ASN A 155 15.56 -20.15 3.18
C ASN A 155 15.26 -21.21 4.25
N GLY A 156 15.05 -22.46 3.82
CA GLY A 156 14.56 -23.54 4.66
C GLY A 156 13.21 -23.18 5.32
N GLU A 157 13.19 -23.17 6.65
CA GLU A 157 11.99 -22.82 7.43
C GLU A 157 11.81 -21.30 7.61
N THR A 158 12.80 -20.49 7.26
CA THR A 158 12.76 -19.03 7.45
C THR A 158 12.18 -18.35 6.22
N VAL A 159 11.25 -17.41 6.44
CA VAL A 159 10.67 -16.56 5.39
C VAL A 159 11.01 -15.12 5.70
N PHE A 160 11.69 -14.48 4.76
CA PHE A 160 11.95 -13.05 4.76
C PHE A 160 10.92 -12.38 3.86
N SER A 161 10.48 -11.18 4.23
CA SER A 161 9.48 -10.43 3.49
C SER A 161 9.89 -8.98 3.41
N SER A 162 9.70 -8.36 2.26
CA SER A 162 9.76 -6.91 2.14
C SER A 162 8.57 -6.26 2.83
N ASP A 163 8.70 -4.96 3.11
CA ASP A 163 7.53 -4.09 3.29
C ASP A 163 6.67 -4.11 2.01
N GLU A 164 5.38 -3.82 2.19
CA GLU A 164 4.43 -3.74 1.09
C GLU A 164 4.46 -2.34 0.47
N GLU A 165 4.73 -2.26 -0.83
CA GLU A 165 4.70 -1.01 -1.59
C GLU A 165 3.34 -0.84 -2.27
N LEU A 166 2.69 0.31 -2.04
CA LEU A 166 1.30 0.57 -2.44
C LEU A 166 1.22 1.46 -3.68
N PHE A 167 0.32 1.13 -4.61
CA PHE A 167 0.06 1.90 -5.83
C PHE A 167 -1.39 1.75 -6.28
N ASN A 168 -1.87 2.60 -7.21
CA ASN A 168 -3.25 2.54 -7.69
C ASN A 168 -3.34 2.02 -9.13
N ILE A 169 -4.28 1.11 -9.36
CA ILE A 169 -4.79 0.72 -10.68
C ILE A 169 -6.04 1.55 -10.98
N ILE A 170 -6.06 2.23 -12.13
CA ILE A 170 -7.05 3.25 -12.44
C ILE A 170 -7.87 2.83 -13.66
N THR A 171 -9.19 2.93 -13.58
CA THR A 171 -10.01 2.90 -14.79
C THR A 171 -9.84 4.23 -15.50
N PRO A 172 -9.36 4.28 -16.76
CA PRO A 172 -9.22 5.53 -17.48
C PRO A 172 -10.59 6.23 -17.55
N ALA A 173 -10.63 7.49 -17.12
CA ALA A 173 -11.86 8.27 -17.11
C ALA A 173 -12.39 8.41 -18.54
N ARG A 174 -13.69 8.20 -18.75
CA ARG A 174 -14.28 8.47 -20.07
C ARG A 174 -14.17 9.97 -20.36
N PRO A 175 -13.90 10.40 -21.61
CA PRO A 175 -13.86 11.82 -21.93
C PRO A 175 -15.14 12.52 -21.47
N ARG A 176 -15.00 13.62 -20.71
CA ARG A 176 -16.08 14.47 -20.19
C ARG A 176 -16.88 13.93 -19.00
N GLU A 177 -16.29 13.08 -18.17
CA GLU A 177 -16.89 12.70 -16.90
C GLU A 177 -16.83 13.87 -15.91
N ARG A 178 -18.02 14.24 -15.43
CA ARG A 178 -18.25 15.17 -14.33
C ARG A 178 -19.04 14.43 -13.27
N LEU A 179 -18.88 14.83 -12.03
CA LEU A 179 -19.80 14.42 -10.99
C LEU A 179 -19.82 15.48 -9.89
N SER A 180 -21.01 15.74 -9.38
CA SER A 180 -21.23 16.54 -8.18
C SER A 180 -21.98 15.69 -7.17
N ILE A 181 -21.36 15.42 -6.02
CA ILE A 181 -21.92 14.59 -4.96
C ILE A 181 -22.07 15.42 -3.68
N ARG A 182 -23.20 15.24 -2.99
CA ARG A 182 -23.36 15.73 -1.61
C ARG A 182 -23.75 14.57 -0.71
N ALA A 183 -23.03 14.41 0.38
CA ALA A 183 -23.25 13.31 1.32
C ALA A 183 -23.19 13.78 2.78
N LYS A 184 -23.92 13.10 3.66
CA LYS A 184 -23.97 13.38 5.09
C LYS A 184 -23.94 12.10 5.91
N GLY A 185 -23.26 12.13 7.03
CA GLY A 185 -23.25 11.00 7.94
C GLY A 185 -22.83 11.40 9.35
N ARG A 186 -22.71 10.38 10.20
CA ARG A 186 -22.34 10.56 11.60
C ARG A 186 -21.24 9.62 12.08
N ASN A 187 -20.70 8.76 11.23
CA ASN A 187 -19.65 7.83 11.61
C ASN A 187 -18.30 8.38 11.16
N ALA A 188 -17.47 8.84 12.09
CA ALA A 188 -16.13 9.29 11.75
C ALA A 188 -15.12 9.03 12.87
N LEU A 189 -13.87 8.83 12.48
CA LEU A 189 -12.70 8.71 13.33
C LEU A 189 -11.71 9.81 12.92
N VAL A 190 -11.11 10.51 13.89
CA VAL A 190 -9.99 11.44 13.67
C VAL A 190 -8.89 11.06 14.66
N ASN A 191 -7.70 10.76 14.14
CA ASN A 191 -6.58 10.21 14.90
C ASN A 191 -7.00 9.01 15.77
N GLY A 192 -7.80 8.11 15.20
CA GLY A 192 -8.36 6.93 15.89
C GLY A 192 -9.47 7.21 16.91
N HIS A 193 -9.81 8.47 17.18
CA HIS A 193 -10.85 8.83 18.14
C HIS A 193 -12.19 9.02 17.43
N SER A 194 -13.26 8.50 18.01
CA SER A 194 -14.61 8.66 17.44
C SER A 194 -15.11 10.11 17.52
N TRP A 195 -15.54 10.60 16.36
CA TRP A 195 -16.15 11.90 16.12
C TRP A 195 -17.56 11.69 15.56
N ASN A 196 -18.37 10.90 16.28
CA ASN A 196 -19.67 10.46 15.79
C ASN A 196 -20.77 11.55 15.87
N SER A 197 -20.64 12.62 15.09
CA SER A 197 -21.59 13.73 15.16
C SER A 197 -22.12 14.18 13.79
N GLN A 198 -21.49 15.13 13.11
CA GLN A 198 -21.99 15.70 11.86
C GLN A 198 -20.84 15.74 10.86
N ASN A 199 -20.99 14.95 9.80
CA ASN A 199 -20.05 14.86 8.70
C ASN A 199 -20.77 15.31 7.43
N GLN A 200 -20.17 16.21 6.67
CA GLN A 200 -20.72 16.70 5.41
C GLN A 200 -19.65 16.69 4.34
N LEU A 201 -20.00 16.12 3.18
CA LEU A 201 -19.18 16.12 1.98
C LEU A 201 -19.90 16.94 0.91
N ASN A 202 -19.20 17.89 0.31
CA ASN A 202 -19.55 18.45 -0.99
C ASN A 202 -18.41 18.13 -1.94
N LEU A 203 -18.65 17.26 -2.89
CA LEU A 203 -17.64 16.74 -3.80
C LEU A 203 -17.97 17.19 -5.22
N TYR A 204 -16.96 17.70 -5.91
CA TYR A 204 -17.00 18.00 -7.31
C TYR A 204 -15.77 17.41 -7.99
N TYR A 205 -16.00 16.67 -9.07
CA TYR A 205 -14.96 16.15 -9.93
C TYR A 205 -15.28 16.46 -11.40
N SER A 206 -14.25 16.82 -12.15
CA SER A 206 -14.28 16.99 -13.60
C SER A 206 -12.95 16.54 -14.16
N ASN A 207 -12.97 15.73 -15.20
CA ASN A 207 -11.77 15.38 -15.96
C ASN A 207 -11.43 16.37 -17.08
N ILE A 208 -12.18 17.49 -17.19
CA ILE A 208 -11.94 18.55 -18.15
C ILE A 208 -11.35 19.78 -17.42
N PRO A 209 -10.09 20.14 -17.67
CA PRO A 209 -9.55 21.43 -17.27
C PRO A 209 -10.29 22.58 -17.97
N PRO A 210 -10.56 23.74 -17.34
CA PRO A 210 -10.19 24.17 -15.99
C PRO A 210 -11.36 24.09 -15.00
N GLU A 211 -12.42 23.35 -15.31
CA GLU A 211 -13.60 23.30 -14.45
C GLU A 211 -13.25 22.61 -13.12
N GLN A 212 -12.86 23.41 -12.13
CA GLN A 212 -12.60 22.98 -10.77
C GLN A 212 -13.69 23.57 -9.87
N GLY A 213 -14.67 22.74 -9.54
CA GLY A 213 -15.54 23.01 -8.39
C GLY A 213 -14.78 22.78 -7.09
N GLN A 214 -15.17 23.50 -6.05
CA GLN A 214 -14.57 23.35 -4.72
C GLN A 214 -15.15 22.12 -4.04
N SER A 215 -14.29 21.13 -3.83
CA SER A 215 -14.62 19.96 -3.02
C SER A 215 -14.25 20.23 -1.56
N THR A 216 -15.17 19.95 -0.64
CA THR A 216 -14.99 20.19 0.80
C THR A 216 -15.49 19.01 1.63
N LEU A 217 -14.77 18.75 2.72
CA LEU A 217 -15.18 17.80 3.76
C LEU A 217 -15.19 18.52 5.10
N GLU A 218 -16.26 18.36 5.85
CA GLU A 218 -16.38 18.84 7.22
C GLU A 218 -16.76 17.69 8.15
N ILE A 219 -15.97 17.48 9.19
CA ILE A 219 -16.22 16.52 10.27
C ILE A 219 -16.19 17.33 11.57
N GLN A 220 -17.27 17.29 12.33
CA GLN A 220 -17.40 18.08 13.56
C GLN A 220 -17.74 17.17 14.74
N ARG A 221 -17.28 17.52 15.95
CA ARG A 221 -17.73 16.96 17.23
C ARG A 221 -17.74 18.07 18.29
N GLY A 222 -18.93 18.61 18.58
CA GLY A 222 -19.06 19.73 19.50
C GLY A 222 -18.29 20.96 19.01
N ARG A 223 -17.22 21.35 19.73
CA ARG A 223 -16.31 22.44 19.34
C ARG A 223 -15.15 21.98 18.46
N ASP A 224 -14.85 20.69 18.46
CA ASP A 224 -13.79 20.13 17.63
C ASP A 224 -14.26 20.08 16.17
N ARG A 225 -13.41 20.50 15.23
CA ARG A 225 -13.73 20.55 13.80
C ARG A 225 -12.52 20.22 12.94
N LEU A 226 -12.74 19.34 11.97
CA LEU A 226 -11.88 19.07 10.84
C LEU A 226 -12.57 19.63 9.59
N SER A 227 -11.94 20.59 8.92
CA SER A 227 -12.42 21.19 7.68
C SER A 227 -11.36 21.06 6.62
N LEU A 228 -11.69 20.44 5.49
CA LEU A 228 -10.79 20.20 4.37
C LEU A 228 -11.34 20.81 3.08
N THR A 229 -10.43 21.40 2.31
CA THR A 229 -10.59 21.62 0.88
C THR A 229 -9.85 20.50 0.15
N LEU A 230 -10.51 19.90 -0.84
CA LEU A 230 -9.96 18.81 -1.64
C LEU A 230 -9.62 19.37 -3.03
N ALA A 231 -8.39 19.15 -3.48
CA ALA A 231 -7.89 19.63 -4.76
C ALA A 231 -7.19 18.52 -5.55
N ASN A 232 -6.96 18.79 -6.84
CA ASN A 232 -6.31 17.88 -7.78
C ASN A 232 -6.98 16.50 -7.80
N GLY A 233 -8.30 16.50 -7.89
CA GLY A 233 -9.10 15.28 -7.96
C GLY A 233 -8.70 14.43 -9.16
N ARG A 234 -8.53 13.12 -8.93
CA ARG A 234 -8.28 12.10 -9.93
C ARG A 234 -9.31 10.99 -9.76
N LEU A 235 -10.03 10.66 -10.82
CA LEU A 235 -10.89 9.48 -10.84
C LEU A 235 -10.03 8.23 -10.95
N LEU A 236 -10.12 7.39 -9.92
CA LEU A 236 -9.49 6.08 -9.88
C LEU A 236 -10.44 5.01 -10.46
N ALA A 237 -11.74 5.15 -10.21
CA ALA A 237 -12.76 4.23 -10.70
C ALA A 237 -14.08 4.93 -10.97
N ASN A 238 -14.76 4.51 -12.04
CA ASN A 238 -16.17 4.80 -12.27
C ASN A 238 -16.81 3.58 -12.96
N THR A 239 -17.22 2.61 -12.15
CA THR A 239 -17.86 1.37 -12.61
C THR A 239 -19.37 1.44 -12.35
N GLU A 240 -20.08 0.35 -12.66
CA GLU A 240 -21.51 0.21 -12.31
C GLU A 240 -21.73 0.12 -10.79
N ASP A 241 -20.75 -0.40 -10.06
CA ASP A 241 -20.85 -0.65 -8.61
C ASP A 241 -20.22 0.47 -7.76
N GLU A 242 -19.15 1.10 -8.23
CA GLU A 242 -18.35 2.01 -7.40
C GLU A 242 -17.84 3.24 -8.17
N ILE A 243 -17.70 4.35 -7.43
CA ILE A 243 -16.91 5.51 -7.83
C ILE A 243 -15.78 5.66 -6.83
N LEU A 244 -14.54 5.67 -7.32
CA LEU A 244 -13.35 5.87 -6.50
C LEU A 244 -12.61 7.11 -6.98
N LEU A 245 -12.37 8.05 -6.06
CA LEU A 245 -11.71 9.32 -6.33
C LEU A 245 -10.56 9.53 -5.36
N LYS A 246 -9.49 10.15 -5.85
CA LYS A 246 -8.31 10.53 -5.07
C LYS A 246 -8.11 12.03 -5.15
N TYR A 247 -7.85 12.66 -4.01
CA TYR A 247 -7.60 14.09 -3.88
C TYR A 247 -6.37 14.34 -3.01
N ARG A 248 -5.86 15.57 -3.07
CA ARG A 248 -5.05 16.16 -2.01
C ARG A 248 -5.96 16.98 -1.09
N GLY A 249 -5.83 16.82 0.21
CA GLY A 249 -6.64 17.54 1.20
C GLY A 249 -5.81 18.56 1.98
N PHE A 250 -6.27 19.79 2.10
CA PHE A 250 -5.66 20.80 2.97
C PHE A 250 -6.72 21.54 3.77
N GLY A 251 -6.40 21.91 5.01
CA GLY A 251 -7.36 22.62 5.85
C GLY A 251 -6.95 22.72 7.30
N ASN A 252 -7.92 22.58 8.21
CA ASN A 252 -7.72 22.82 9.63
C ASN A 252 -8.30 21.71 10.50
N LEU A 253 -7.53 21.25 11.50
CA LEU A 253 -7.99 20.44 12.62
C LEU A 253 -7.91 21.30 13.88
N ASN A 254 -9.05 21.69 14.45
CA ASN A 254 -9.09 22.53 15.65
C ASN A 254 -8.23 23.81 15.51
N ARG A 255 -8.29 24.46 14.33
CA ARG A 255 -7.51 25.66 13.93
C ARG A 255 -6.02 25.42 13.68
N GLN A 256 -5.54 24.19 13.76
CA GLN A 256 -4.19 23.83 13.33
C GLN A 256 -4.23 23.46 11.85
N ASN A 257 -3.35 24.07 11.06
CA ASN A 257 -3.22 23.72 9.65
C ASN A 257 -2.77 22.26 9.51
N ILE A 258 -3.41 21.54 8.61
CA ILE A 258 -3.11 20.14 8.30
C ILE A 258 -3.09 19.94 6.79
N ASN A 259 -2.32 18.96 6.36
CA ASN A 259 -2.22 18.54 4.98
C ASN A 259 -2.30 17.01 4.90
N PHE A 260 -3.09 16.54 3.94
CA PHE A 260 -3.27 15.15 3.59
C PHE A 260 -2.75 14.97 2.16
N PRO A 261 -1.55 14.40 1.97
CA PRO A 261 -1.02 14.10 0.64
C PRO A 261 -1.97 13.22 -0.16
N GLU A 262 -2.80 12.42 0.51
CA GLU A 262 -3.78 11.55 -0.09
C GLU A 262 -5.09 11.55 0.72
N VAL A 263 -6.20 11.79 0.01
CA VAL A 263 -7.57 11.59 0.48
C VAL A 263 -8.29 10.72 -0.55
N VAL A 264 -8.79 9.58 -0.13
CA VAL A 264 -9.52 8.63 -0.98
C VAL A 264 -11.00 8.69 -0.63
N ILE A 265 -11.84 8.79 -1.65
CA ILE A 265 -13.30 8.79 -1.54
C ILE A 265 -13.82 7.61 -2.35
N SER A 266 -14.51 6.68 -1.68
CA SER A 266 -15.23 5.56 -2.29
C SER A 266 -16.72 5.82 -2.18
N ILE A 267 -17.47 5.67 -3.26
CA ILE A 267 -18.94 5.72 -3.27
C ILE A 267 -19.45 4.40 -3.82
N ASP A 268 -20.22 3.70 -2.99
CA ASP A 268 -20.97 2.52 -3.41
C ASP A 268 -22.29 2.97 -4.06
N ARG A 269 -22.45 2.65 -5.35
CA ARG A 269 -23.62 3.05 -6.14
C ARG A 269 -24.88 2.27 -5.77
N ALA A 270 -24.73 1.04 -5.26
CA ALA A 270 -25.87 0.20 -4.87
C ALA A 270 -26.48 0.66 -3.54
N THR A 271 -25.63 1.01 -2.57
CA THR A 271 -26.09 1.49 -1.26
C THR A 271 -26.27 3.00 -1.18
N GLY A 272 -25.65 3.76 -2.08
CA GLY A 272 -25.64 5.22 -2.04
C GLY A 272 -24.86 5.77 -0.83
N LEU A 273 -23.91 4.98 -0.31
CA LEU A 273 -23.04 5.35 0.79
C LEU A 273 -21.67 5.77 0.26
N ALA A 274 -21.08 6.77 0.91
CA ALA A 274 -19.72 7.21 0.63
C ALA A 274 -18.83 7.06 1.86
N ASP A 275 -17.65 6.49 1.64
CA ASP A 275 -16.59 6.37 2.61
C ASP A 275 -15.41 7.26 2.20
N ILE A 276 -14.79 7.90 3.18
CA ILE A 276 -13.66 8.80 2.95
C ILE A 276 -12.58 8.51 3.96
N SER A 277 -11.33 8.43 3.50
CA SER A 277 -10.16 8.30 4.35
C SER A 277 -9.05 9.25 3.91
N GLY A 278 -8.21 9.66 4.86
CA GLY A 278 -7.01 10.43 4.56
C GLY A 278 -5.95 10.24 5.63
N SER A 279 -4.69 10.20 5.19
CA SER A 279 -3.50 10.05 6.04
C SER A 279 -2.46 11.14 5.72
N GLY A 280 -1.68 11.55 6.73
CA GLY A 280 -0.72 12.65 6.66
C GLY A 280 -0.23 13.04 8.05
N GLY A 281 -0.19 14.34 8.35
CA GLY A 281 0.13 14.83 9.71
C GLY A 281 -0.93 14.48 10.77
N SER A 282 -2.05 13.89 10.34
CA SER A 282 -3.11 13.30 11.14
C SER A 282 -3.76 12.20 10.29
N SER A 283 -4.66 11.42 10.86
CA SER A 283 -5.51 10.49 10.10
C SER A 283 -6.98 10.79 10.33
N PHE A 284 -7.81 10.55 9.33
CA PHE A 284 -9.25 10.54 9.52
C PHE A 284 -9.91 9.49 8.64
N GLN A 285 -11.10 9.09 9.07
CA GLN A 285 -12.01 8.24 8.33
C GLN A 285 -13.44 8.74 8.58
N ALA A 286 -14.25 8.87 7.54
CA ALA A 286 -15.69 9.10 7.65
C ALA A 286 -16.39 8.02 6.84
N ASN A 287 -17.21 7.21 7.50
CA ASN A 287 -17.87 6.07 6.89
C ASN A 287 -19.38 6.34 6.77
N ASP A 288 -20.01 5.61 5.86
CA ASP A 288 -21.48 5.54 5.73
C ASP A 288 -22.12 6.93 5.51
N LEU A 289 -21.45 7.82 4.76
CA LEU A 289 -22.03 9.11 4.39
C LEU A 289 -23.14 8.86 3.36
N SER A 290 -24.40 9.06 3.75
CA SER A 290 -25.54 8.93 2.84
C SER A 290 -25.50 10.01 1.76
N VAL A 291 -25.36 9.59 0.51
CA VAL A 291 -25.41 10.46 -0.67
C VAL A 291 -26.86 10.88 -0.90
N TYR A 292 -27.12 12.18 -0.95
CA TYR A 292 -28.47 12.73 -1.18
C TYR A 292 -28.57 13.57 -2.46
N PHE A 293 -27.45 13.79 -3.14
CA PHE A 293 -27.38 14.44 -4.44
C PHE A 293 -26.22 13.85 -5.23
N MET A 294 -26.48 13.44 -6.47
CA MET A 294 -25.49 13.01 -7.44
C MET A 294 -25.94 13.48 -8.81
N GLU A 295 -25.16 14.34 -9.44
CA GLU A 295 -25.36 14.77 -10.83
C GLU A 295 -24.16 14.33 -11.67
N PRO A 296 -24.36 13.60 -12.79
CA PRO A 296 -23.32 13.17 -13.72
C PRO A 296 -22.82 14.29 -14.66
#